data_AF-A0A015L2Q9-F1
#
_entry.id   AF-A0A015L2Q9-F1
#
_cell.length_a   1.000
_cell.length_b   1.000
_cell.length_c   1.000
_cell.angle_alpha   90.00
_cell.angle_beta   90.00
_cell.angle_gamma   90.00
#
_symmetry.space_group_name_H-M   'P 1'
#
loop_
_entity.id
_entity.type
_entity.pdbx_description
1 polymer ?
#
loop_
_entity_poly.entity_id
_entity_poly.type
_entity_poly.pdbx_seq_one_letter_code
_entity_poly.pdbx_strand_id
1 'polypeptide(L)'
;MQKINITIHSIGASTNKGVGSGFASSFIYTRSKERALFFQTVNENESSIYIYKENQLSEEFHGSDPNSVWKKMGMLKEWLGETLFGLDNSNVKKKLEQLKKFVCFYNEWHDYSKMEQIFRYHLQKRTCSQVDWYLLFREWKENNCPIIELHSQLASLYPNGYIFSEREMRAWRAILRATGCINITPFDKEESEYEFWTQSSDPESDKAMINMLYQNGFLQTIPSNMFNATEVFWESFEHSLSLNKRGANGKQRILSIIADKFLYKELQTRLHVSSHTIHNAKIHGRIFGHGCPVAPKPLMRKKIMPQEHEDQFEWFMSSKENVNLSSYKVDAKTGLPLKYLSDQKEAL
;
A
#
# COMPACT_ATOMS: atom_id res chain seq x y z
N MET A 1 40.49 -27.99 -35.58
CA MET A 1 39.41 -27.73 -34.60
C MET A 1 38.62 -26.53 -35.07
N GLN A 2 37.29 -26.64 -35.09
CA GLN A 2 36.39 -25.53 -35.42
C GLN A 2 36.54 -24.45 -34.34
N LYS A 3 36.73 -23.19 -34.75
CA LYS A 3 36.92 -22.09 -33.80
C LYS A 3 35.57 -21.39 -33.58
N ILE A 4 35.05 -21.45 -32.35
CA ILE A 4 33.82 -20.74 -31.96
C ILE A 4 34.23 -19.40 -31.33
N ASN A 5 33.75 -18.30 -31.90
CA ASN A 5 33.98 -16.97 -31.34
C ASN A 5 32.82 -16.60 -30.41
N ILE A 6 33.13 -16.49 -29.12
CA ILE A 6 32.16 -16.18 -28.07
C ILE A 6 32.28 -14.70 -27.71
N THR A 7 31.15 -14.01 -27.70
CA THR A 7 31.01 -12.62 -27.26
C THR A 7 30.46 -12.61 -25.83
N ILE A 8 31.10 -11.88 -24.93
CA ILE A 8 30.64 -11.72 -23.54
C ILE A 8 29.89 -10.40 -23.41
N HIS A 9 28.64 -10.45 -22.98
CA HIS A 9 27.76 -9.28 -22.83
C HIS A 9 27.78 -8.74 -21.41
N SER A 10 27.72 -9.64 -20.42
CA SER A 10 27.75 -9.29 -19.01
C SER A 10 28.46 -10.36 -18.21
N ILE A 11 29.10 -9.93 -17.11
CA ILE A 11 29.72 -10.82 -16.13
C ILE A 11 29.07 -10.52 -14.78
N GLY A 12 28.32 -11.50 -14.26
CA GLY A 12 27.62 -11.41 -12.99
C GLY A 12 28.54 -11.55 -11.77
N ALA A 13 28.08 -11.11 -10.60
CA ALA A 13 28.80 -11.29 -9.34
C ALA A 13 28.65 -12.74 -8.84
N SER A 14 29.79 -13.40 -8.54
CA SER A 14 29.84 -14.80 -8.11
C SER A 14 28.94 -15.05 -6.90
N THR A 15 28.01 -16.01 -6.99
CA THR A 15 27.41 -16.62 -5.81
C THR A 15 28.33 -17.72 -5.28
N ASN A 16 27.98 -18.35 -4.14
CA ASN A 16 28.74 -19.43 -3.50
C ASN A 16 29.05 -20.65 -4.40
N LYS A 17 28.54 -20.71 -5.64
CA LYS A 17 28.72 -21.81 -6.61
C LYS A 17 29.57 -21.47 -7.85
N GLY A 18 30.22 -20.30 -7.89
CA GLY A 18 31.35 -20.04 -8.79
C GLY A 18 31.09 -19.15 -10.02
N VAL A 19 29.94 -19.27 -10.70
CA VAL A 19 29.55 -18.37 -11.80
C VAL A 19 28.51 -17.40 -11.30
N GLY A 20 28.74 -16.11 -11.54
CA GLY A 20 27.88 -15.07 -10.99
C GLY A 20 26.53 -14.93 -11.66
N SER A 21 25.50 -14.68 -10.85
CA SER A 21 24.16 -14.35 -11.34
C SER A 21 24.21 -13.11 -12.24
N GLY A 22 23.64 -13.20 -13.44
CA GLY A 22 23.66 -12.15 -14.46
C GLY A 22 24.81 -12.24 -15.46
N PHE A 23 25.48 -13.40 -15.58
CA PHE A 23 26.42 -13.64 -16.68
C PHE A 23 25.66 -13.88 -17.99
N ALA A 24 26.10 -13.25 -19.08
CA ALA A 24 25.52 -13.47 -20.40
C ALA A 24 26.59 -13.49 -21.49
N SER A 25 26.46 -14.43 -22.41
CA SER A 25 27.34 -14.56 -23.57
C SER A 25 26.55 -14.98 -24.80
N SER A 26 27.14 -14.82 -25.97
CA SER A 26 26.55 -15.35 -27.19
C SER A 26 27.60 -15.74 -28.21
N PHE A 27 27.24 -16.68 -29.08
CA PHE A 27 28.01 -16.96 -30.27
C PHE A 27 27.09 -17.32 -31.43
N ILE A 28 27.66 -17.29 -32.62
CA ILE A 28 26.96 -17.64 -33.84
C ILE A 28 27.50 -18.97 -34.33
N TYR A 29 26.59 -19.89 -34.64
CA TYR A 29 26.94 -21.20 -35.16
C TYR A 29 26.04 -21.58 -36.33
N THR A 30 26.63 -22.23 -37.34
CA THR A 30 25.91 -22.63 -38.56
C THR A 30 25.75 -24.14 -38.56
N ARG A 31 24.50 -24.62 -38.63
CA ARG A 31 24.16 -26.04 -38.72
C ARG A 31 23.36 -26.28 -40.00
N SER A 32 23.76 -27.26 -40.81
CA SER A 32 23.00 -27.66 -42.02
C SER A 32 22.62 -26.50 -42.95
N LYS A 33 23.51 -25.49 -43.09
CA LYS A 33 23.33 -24.24 -43.86
C LYS A 33 22.42 -23.17 -43.23
N GLU A 34 21.90 -23.39 -42.03
CA GLU A 34 21.18 -22.38 -41.25
C GLU A 34 22.08 -21.76 -40.19
N ARG A 35 22.15 -20.42 -40.17
CA ARG A 35 22.90 -19.65 -39.17
C ARG A 35 21.97 -19.31 -38.01
N ALA A 36 22.37 -19.65 -36.79
CA ALA A 36 21.64 -19.32 -35.58
C ALA A 36 22.52 -18.57 -34.57
N LEU A 37 21.90 -17.69 -33.79
CA LEU A 37 22.50 -17.03 -32.64
C LEU A 37 22.16 -17.83 -31.39
N PHE A 38 23.18 -18.21 -30.63
CA PHE A 38 23.07 -18.87 -29.36
C PHE A 38 23.33 -17.83 -28.29
N PHE A 39 22.29 -17.43 -27.57
CA PHE A 39 22.39 -16.52 -26.44
C PHE A 39 22.30 -17.33 -25.15
N GLN A 40 23.22 -17.11 -24.23
CA GLN A 40 23.43 -17.95 -23.06
C GLN A 40 23.45 -17.09 -21.81
N THR A 41 22.76 -17.51 -20.76
CA THR A 41 22.67 -16.79 -19.50
C THR A 41 22.93 -17.70 -18.30
N VAL A 42 23.54 -17.16 -17.25
CA VAL A 42 23.66 -17.81 -15.94
C VAL A 42 23.08 -16.91 -14.86
N ASN A 43 22.10 -17.44 -14.13
CA ASN A 43 21.45 -16.84 -12.97
C ASN A 43 21.78 -17.67 -11.72
N GLU A 44 21.31 -17.24 -10.54
CA GLU A 44 21.72 -17.79 -9.23
C GLU A 44 21.70 -19.33 -9.13
N ASN A 45 20.73 -19.99 -9.76
CA ASN A 45 20.57 -21.45 -9.72
C ASN A 45 20.25 -22.09 -11.09
N GLU A 46 20.38 -21.34 -12.18
CA GLU A 46 19.96 -21.79 -13.51
C GLU A 46 20.86 -21.24 -14.61
N SER A 47 21.11 -22.07 -15.63
CA SER A 47 21.74 -21.68 -16.88
C SER A 47 20.79 -21.96 -18.04
N SER A 48 20.66 -20.97 -18.94
CA SER A 48 19.73 -21.05 -20.06
C SER A 48 20.44 -20.80 -21.40
N ILE A 49 19.93 -21.42 -22.45
CA ILE A 49 20.36 -21.23 -23.84
C ILE A 49 19.13 -20.88 -24.66
N TYR A 50 19.18 -19.75 -25.34
CA TYR A 50 18.18 -19.24 -26.27
C TYR A 50 18.75 -19.30 -27.68
N ILE A 51 18.04 -19.93 -28.60
CA ILE A 51 18.45 -20.02 -30.01
C ILE A 51 17.57 -19.12 -30.84
N TYR A 52 18.19 -18.13 -31.48
CA TYR A 52 17.50 -17.25 -32.41
C TYR A 52 17.85 -17.59 -33.86
N LYS A 53 16.81 -17.72 -34.69
CA LYS A 53 16.90 -17.88 -36.14
C LYS A 53 16.10 -16.76 -36.79
N GLU A 54 16.66 -16.08 -37.80
CA GLU A 54 16.00 -14.96 -38.48
C GLU A 54 15.41 -13.90 -37.51
N ASN A 55 16.13 -13.62 -36.42
CA ASN A 55 15.71 -12.71 -35.34
C ASN A 55 14.44 -13.13 -34.57
N GLN A 56 14.01 -14.38 -34.67
CA GLN A 56 12.94 -14.95 -33.86
C GLN A 56 13.48 -16.05 -32.93
N LEU A 57 12.93 -16.13 -31.72
CA LEU A 57 13.27 -17.20 -30.77
C LEU A 57 12.74 -18.53 -31.33
N SER A 58 13.65 -19.47 -31.57
CA SER A 58 13.35 -20.78 -32.12
C SER A 58 13.24 -21.84 -31.03
N GLU A 59 14.18 -21.87 -30.10
CA GLU A 59 14.29 -22.92 -29.07
C GLU A 59 14.89 -22.34 -27.79
N GLU A 60 14.52 -22.90 -26.63
CA GLU A 60 15.04 -22.55 -25.32
C GLU A 60 15.36 -23.81 -24.52
N PHE A 61 16.49 -23.79 -23.81
CA PHE A 61 16.95 -24.89 -22.96
C PHE A 61 17.36 -24.37 -21.59
N HIS A 62 17.02 -25.13 -20.55
CA HIS A 62 17.30 -24.79 -19.16
C HIS A 62 18.04 -25.93 -18.44
N GLY A 63 19.04 -25.58 -17.62
CA GLY A 63 19.80 -26.51 -16.80
C GLY A 63 20.23 -25.89 -15.48
N SER A 64 20.69 -26.72 -14.55
CA SER A 64 21.21 -26.25 -13.25
C SER A 64 22.56 -25.51 -13.39
N ASP A 65 23.27 -25.73 -14.48
CA ASP A 65 24.63 -25.24 -14.72
C ASP A 65 24.97 -25.28 -16.23
N PRO A 66 26.04 -24.60 -16.68
CA PRO A 66 26.43 -24.56 -18.09
C PRO A 66 26.63 -25.93 -18.73
N ASN A 67 27.18 -26.91 -18.00
CA ASN A 67 27.43 -28.23 -18.56
C ASN A 67 26.13 -29.04 -18.69
N SER A 68 25.24 -28.95 -17.70
CA SER A 68 23.96 -29.67 -17.74
C SER A 68 23.03 -29.15 -18.83
N VAL A 69 22.96 -27.82 -19.06
CA VAL A 69 22.13 -27.26 -20.15
C VAL A 69 22.64 -27.67 -21.53
N TRP A 70 23.95 -27.63 -21.77
CA TRP A 70 24.56 -28.10 -23.03
C TRP A 70 24.40 -29.61 -23.23
N LYS A 71 24.49 -30.40 -22.14
CA LYS A 71 24.24 -31.84 -22.19
C LYS A 71 22.79 -32.16 -22.55
N LYS A 72 21.82 -31.41 -22.02
CA LYS A 72 20.39 -31.53 -22.38
C LYS A 72 20.15 -31.17 -23.85
N MET A 73 20.78 -30.10 -24.33
CA MET A 73 20.69 -29.68 -25.73
C MET A 73 21.24 -30.75 -26.69
N GLY A 74 22.27 -31.50 -26.27
CA GLY A 74 22.78 -32.65 -27.03
C GLY A 74 23.57 -32.28 -28.28
N MET A 75 23.99 -31.01 -28.42
CA MET A 75 24.83 -30.50 -29.50
C MET A 75 26.21 -30.10 -28.99
N LEU A 76 27.19 -29.96 -29.90
CA LEU A 76 28.56 -29.53 -29.58
C LEU A 76 29.19 -30.33 -28.42
N LYS A 77 28.93 -31.65 -28.39
CA LYS A 77 29.31 -32.55 -27.28
C LYS A 77 30.82 -32.66 -27.09
N GLU A 78 31.59 -32.24 -28.08
CA GLU A 78 33.04 -32.15 -28.03
C GLU A 78 33.57 -30.97 -27.18
N TRP A 79 32.70 -30.04 -26.78
CA TRP A 79 33.03 -28.91 -25.91
C TRP A 79 32.38 -29.06 -24.54
N LEU A 80 33.09 -28.61 -23.49
CA LEU A 80 32.46 -28.40 -22.19
C LEU A 80 31.50 -27.20 -22.28
N GLY A 81 30.38 -27.27 -21.57
CA GLY A 81 29.41 -26.18 -21.53
C GLY A 81 30.04 -24.90 -20.96
N GLU A 82 30.89 -25.01 -19.96
CA GLU A 82 31.65 -23.86 -19.42
C GLU A 82 32.51 -23.15 -20.49
N THR A 83 33.13 -23.92 -21.39
CA THR A 83 33.91 -23.38 -22.50
C THR A 83 33.01 -22.68 -23.52
N LEU A 84 31.84 -23.24 -23.83
CA LEU A 84 30.85 -22.63 -24.75
C LEU A 84 30.20 -21.36 -24.19
N PHE A 85 30.09 -21.25 -22.86
CA PHE A 85 29.73 -20.01 -22.17
C PHE A 85 30.88 -18.99 -22.12
N GLY A 86 32.12 -19.39 -22.45
CA GLY A 86 33.29 -18.53 -22.41
C GLY A 86 33.87 -18.31 -21.00
N LEU A 87 33.47 -19.13 -20.02
CA LEU A 87 33.89 -19.03 -18.63
C LEU A 87 35.37 -19.41 -18.43
N ASP A 88 35.92 -20.21 -19.34
CA ASP A 88 37.31 -20.62 -19.32
C ASP A 88 38.30 -19.52 -19.72
N ASN A 89 37.82 -18.42 -20.28
CA ASN A 89 38.66 -17.34 -20.74
C ASN A 89 39.41 -16.67 -19.56
N SER A 90 40.72 -16.50 -19.70
CA SER A 90 41.57 -15.95 -18.62
C SER A 90 41.18 -14.54 -18.19
N ASN A 91 40.67 -13.69 -19.09
CA ASN A 91 40.18 -12.35 -18.75
C ASN A 91 38.85 -12.42 -17.99
N VAL A 92 37.97 -13.36 -18.37
CA VAL A 92 36.71 -13.61 -17.66
C VAL A 92 37.00 -14.13 -16.25
N LYS A 93 37.87 -15.14 -16.10
CA LYS A 93 38.32 -15.66 -14.80
C LYS A 93 38.93 -14.56 -13.92
N LYS A 94 39.83 -13.73 -14.45
CA LYS A 94 40.40 -12.58 -13.69
C LYS A 94 39.33 -11.59 -13.23
N LYS A 95 38.35 -11.30 -14.09
CA LYS A 95 37.27 -10.36 -13.76
C LYS A 95 36.30 -10.95 -12.73
N LEU A 96 35.99 -12.24 -12.82
CA LEU A 96 35.22 -12.96 -11.79
C LEU A 96 35.95 -12.98 -10.44
N GLU A 97 37.25 -13.23 -10.43
CA GLU A 97 38.07 -13.18 -9.20
C GLU A 97 38.15 -11.77 -8.59
N GLN A 98 38.20 -10.73 -9.42
CA GLN A 98 38.09 -9.35 -8.94
C GLN A 98 36.72 -9.08 -8.31
N LEU A 99 35.63 -9.55 -8.93
CA LEU A 99 34.28 -9.38 -8.40
C LEU A 99 34.08 -10.10 -7.07
N LYS A 100 34.69 -11.28 -6.87
CA LYS A 100 34.68 -11.99 -5.58
C LYS A 100 35.29 -11.17 -4.43
N LYS A 101 36.25 -10.28 -4.72
CA LYS A 101 36.88 -9.42 -3.69
C LYS A 101 35.96 -8.31 -3.18
N PHE A 102 34.91 -7.97 -3.92
CA PHE A 102 33.98 -6.89 -3.57
C PHE A 102 32.68 -7.40 -2.97
N VAL A 103 32.67 -8.63 -2.44
CA VAL A 103 31.51 -9.18 -1.71
C VAL A 103 31.91 -9.44 -0.26
N CYS A 104 31.03 -9.05 0.66
CA CYS A 104 31.15 -9.22 2.11
C CYS A 104 29.84 -9.80 2.62
N PHE A 105 29.87 -10.67 3.62
CA PHE A 105 28.66 -11.17 4.29
C PHE A 105 28.50 -10.54 5.68
N TYR A 106 27.32 -10.66 6.29
CA TYR A 106 26.99 -10.01 7.57
C TYR A 106 28.05 -10.25 8.67
N ASN A 107 28.58 -11.47 8.73
CA ASN A 107 29.58 -11.86 9.71
C ASN A 107 30.90 -11.09 9.52
N GLU A 108 31.21 -10.65 8.32
CA GLU A 108 32.43 -9.92 7.94
C GLU A 108 32.28 -8.39 8.01
N TRP A 109 31.10 -7.85 8.35
CA TRP A 109 30.90 -6.40 8.42
C TRP A 109 31.79 -5.68 9.42
N HIS A 110 32.41 -6.41 10.36
CA HIS A 110 33.37 -5.85 11.31
C HIS A 110 34.75 -5.56 10.68
N ASP A 111 35.05 -6.14 9.51
CA ASP A 111 36.26 -5.84 8.74
C ASP A 111 36.04 -4.53 7.97
N TYR A 112 36.44 -3.42 8.62
CA TYR A 112 36.33 -2.09 8.04
C TYR A 112 37.09 -1.97 6.71
N SER A 113 38.26 -2.61 6.56
CA SER A 113 39.06 -2.53 5.33
C SER A 113 38.35 -3.17 4.14
N LYS A 114 37.69 -4.31 4.37
CA LYS A 114 36.87 -4.98 3.36
C LYS A 114 35.63 -4.13 3.01
N MET A 115 34.92 -3.63 4.02
CA MET A 115 33.76 -2.77 3.83
C MET A 115 34.12 -1.46 3.10
N GLU A 116 35.26 -0.86 3.41
CA GLU A 116 35.73 0.36 2.76
C GLU A 116 36.02 0.13 1.27
N GLN A 117 36.58 -1.03 0.88
CA GLN A 117 36.80 -1.37 -0.53
C GLN A 117 35.47 -1.46 -1.30
N ILE A 118 34.44 -2.07 -0.69
CA ILE A 118 33.10 -2.16 -1.26
C ILE A 118 32.47 -0.77 -1.37
N PHE A 119 32.60 0.05 -0.32
CA PHE A 119 32.13 1.44 -0.31
C PHE A 119 32.75 2.27 -1.44
N ARG A 120 34.08 2.22 -1.59
CA ARG A 120 34.83 2.94 -2.64
C ARG A 120 34.36 2.55 -4.04
N TYR A 121 34.00 1.28 -4.23
CA TYR A 121 33.55 0.78 -5.51
C TYR A 121 32.09 1.16 -5.82
N HIS A 122 31.17 0.96 -4.87
CA HIS A 122 29.73 1.09 -5.11
C HIS A 122 29.15 2.47 -4.79
N LEU A 123 29.57 3.10 -3.68
CA LEU A 123 28.84 4.24 -3.10
C LEU A 123 29.62 5.56 -3.13
N GLN A 124 30.94 5.54 -2.93
CA GLN A 124 31.75 6.76 -2.71
C GLN A 124 31.55 7.85 -3.77
N LYS A 125 31.41 7.47 -5.06
CA LYS A 125 31.24 8.42 -6.17
C LYS A 125 29.82 8.97 -6.32
N ARG A 126 28.89 8.52 -5.47
CA ARG A 126 27.43 8.69 -5.61
C ARG A 126 26.75 9.20 -4.35
N THR A 127 27.50 9.34 -3.25
CA THR A 127 27.02 9.85 -1.96
C THR A 127 27.73 11.14 -1.58
N CYS A 128 27.17 11.88 -0.62
CA CYS A 128 27.83 13.02 -0.01
C CYS A 128 29.02 12.58 0.86
N SER A 129 30.12 13.33 0.80
CA SER A 129 31.36 13.06 1.55
C SER A 129 31.22 13.09 3.07
N GLN A 130 30.12 13.64 3.59
CA GLN A 130 29.89 13.82 5.02
C GLN A 130 29.11 12.67 5.66
N VAL A 131 28.63 11.72 4.86
CA VAL A 131 27.77 10.63 5.33
C VAL A 131 28.61 9.56 6.02
N ASP A 132 28.29 9.24 7.28
CA ASP A 132 28.86 8.07 7.96
C ASP A 132 28.17 6.79 7.45
N TRP A 133 28.55 6.37 6.25
CA TRP A 133 27.97 5.20 5.57
C TRP A 133 28.14 3.90 6.37
N TYR A 134 29.20 3.82 7.18
CA TYR A 134 29.52 2.62 7.95
C TYR A 134 28.64 2.52 9.21
N LEU A 135 28.09 3.64 9.70
CA LEU A 135 27.13 3.65 10.80
C LEU A 135 25.91 2.78 10.51
N LEU A 136 25.37 2.81 9.28
CA LEU A 136 24.27 1.95 8.85
C LEU A 136 24.52 0.47 9.20
N PHE A 137 25.69 -0.04 8.82
CA PHE A 137 26.05 -1.44 9.01
C PHE A 137 26.36 -1.77 10.47
N ARG A 138 26.94 -0.83 11.22
CA ARG A 138 27.19 -1.00 12.66
C ARG A 138 25.90 -1.09 13.45
N GLU A 139 25.00 -0.12 13.27
CA GLU A 139 23.72 -0.08 13.98
C GLU A 139 22.85 -1.28 13.58
N TRP A 140 22.80 -1.63 12.30
CA TRP A 140 22.04 -2.78 11.85
C TRP A 140 22.59 -4.11 12.40
N LYS A 141 23.91 -4.23 12.59
CA LYS A 141 24.49 -5.42 13.22
C LYS A 141 24.17 -5.52 14.72
N GLU A 142 24.08 -4.39 15.41
CA GLU A 142 23.73 -4.33 16.84
C GLU A 142 22.22 -4.50 17.08
N ASN A 143 21.39 -4.21 16.08
CA ASN A 143 19.95 -4.39 16.14
C ASN A 143 19.55 -5.87 16.16
N ASN A 144 18.60 -6.21 17.03
CA ASN A 144 18.04 -7.57 17.11
C ASN A 144 17.21 -7.95 15.88
N CYS A 145 16.75 -6.97 15.09
CA CYS A 145 15.96 -7.20 13.89
C CYS A 145 16.87 -7.33 12.66
N PRO A 146 16.81 -8.44 11.91
CA PRO A 146 17.59 -8.59 10.69
C PRO A 146 17.04 -7.75 9.52
N ILE A 147 15.81 -7.23 9.65
CA ILE A 147 15.11 -6.47 8.62
C ILE A 147 15.18 -4.97 8.94
N ILE A 148 15.46 -4.17 7.91
CA ILE A 148 15.33 -2.71 7.95
C ILE A 148 14.40 -2.21 6.83
N GLU A 149 13.85 -1.03 7.04
CA GLU A 149 13.28 -0.21 5.98
C GLU A 149 14.35 0.81 5.54
N LEU A 150 14.73 0.78 4.26
CA LEU A 150 15.92 1.48 3.77
C LEU A 150 15.82 3.01 3.88
N HIS A 151 14.68 3.60 3.54
CA HIS A 151 14.54 5.05 3.47
C HIS A 151 14.65 5.70 4.85
N SER A 152 14.05 5.11 5.87
CA SER A 152 14.13 5.56 7.27
C SER A 152 15.55 5.43 7.83
N GLN A 153 16.24 4.33 7.54
CA GLN A 153 17.64 4.16 7.95
C GLN A 153 18.58 5.14 7.23
N LEU A 154 18.32 5.47 5.96
CA LEU A 154 19.10 6.50 5.28
C LEU A 154 18.72 7.90 5.78
N ALA A 155 17.46 8.15 6.10
CA ALA A 155 17.03 9.46 6.60
C ALA A 155 17.71 9.85 7.92
N SER A 156 18.05 8.88 8.79
CA SER A 156 18.79 9.16 10.03
C SER A 156 20.26 9.53 9.79
N LEU A 157 20.85 9.12 8.67
CA LEU A 157 22.25 9.37 8.32
C LEU A 157 22.47 10.69 7.58
N TYR A 158 21.40 11.30 7.08
CA TYR A 158 21.45 12.50 6.24
C TYR A 158 20.73 13.66 6.93
N PRO A 159 20.99 14.91 6.52
CA PRO A 159 20.26 16.06 7.05
C PRO A 159 18.75 15.94 6.81
N ASN A 160 17.96 16.45 7.76
CA ASN A 160 16.50 16.47 7.64
C ASN A 160 16.05 17.14 6.33
N GLY A 161 15.16 16.46 5.60
CA GLY A 161 14.65 16.93 4.30
C GLY A 161 15.58 16.69 3.11
N TYR A 162 16.65 15.91 3.27
CA TYR A 162 17.51 15.52 2.15
C TYR A 162 16.72 14.70 1.13
N ILE A 163 16.86 15.05 -0.16
CA ILE A 163 16.21 14.38 -1.28
C ILE A 163 17.23 13.52 -2.00
N PHE A 164 17.07 12.20 -1.93
CA PHE A 164 17.94 11.26 -2.60
C PHE A 164 17.72 11.25 -4.10
N SER A 165 18.81 11.27 -4.86
CA SER A 165 18.72 11.02 -6.31
C SER A 165 18.53 9.53 -6.59
N GLU A 166 17.85 9.20 -7.68
CA GLU A 166 17.72 7.80 -8.15
C GLU A 166 19.08 7.11 -8.31
N ARG A 167 20.11 7.87 -8.69
CA ARG A 167 21.47 7.36 -8.87
C ARG A 167 22.13 7.00 -7.54
N GLU A 168 21.91 7.81 -6.52
CA GLU A 168 22.39 7.57 -5.16
C GLU A 168 21.66 6.38 -4.53
N MET A 169 20.33 6.31 -4.66
CA MET A 169 19.57 5.14 -4.19
C MET A 169 20.01 3.85 -4.88
N ARG A 170 20.29 3.87 -6.19
CA ARG A 170 20.87 2.70 -6.88
C ARG A 170 22.24 2.30 -6.33
N ALA A 171 23.06 3.27 -5.92
CA ALA A 171 24.36 3.00 -5.31
C ALA A 171 24.20 2.37 -3.91
N TRP A 172 23.27 2.86 -3.10
CA TRP A 172 22.89 2.25 -1.82
C TRP A 172 22.40 0.81 -1.98
N ARG A 173 21.48 0.55 -2.91
CA ARG A 173 21.03 -0.83 -3.21
C ARG A 173 22.18 -1.72 -3.69
N ALA A 174 23.17 -1.16 -4.39
CA ALA A 174 24.33 -1.92 -4.87
C ALA A 174 25.29 -2.30 -3.75
N ILE A 175 25.59 -1.39 -2.80
CA ILE A 175 26.41 -1.73 -1.63
C ILE A 175 25.71 -2.77 -0.76
N LEU A 176 24.40 -2.66 -0.54
CA LEU A 176 23.62 -3.64 0.22
C LEU A 176 23.75 -5.06 -0.36
N ARG A 177 23.59 -5.21 -1.68
CA ARG A 177 23.78 -6.51 -2.34
C ARG A 177 25.21 -7.03 -2.22
N ALA A 178 26.20 -6.13 -2.35
CA ALA A 178 27.60 -6.47 -2.21
C ALA A 178 27.96 -6.87 -0.77
N THR A 179 27.20 -6.40 0.22
CA THR A 179 27.36 -6.76 1.64
C THR A 179 26.47 -7.93 2.07
N GLY A 180 25.87 -8.65 1.11
CA GLY A 180 25.10 -9.86 1.36
C GLY A 180 23.65 -9.63 1.78
N CYS A 181 23.14 -8.40 1.67
CA CYS A 181 21.74 -8.09 1.98
C CYS A 181 20.83 -8.39 0.78
N ILE A 182 19.58 -8.74 1.09
CA ILE A 182 18.57 -9.12 0.11
C ILE A 182 17.34 -8.23 0.26
N ASN A 183 16.79 -7.78 -0.86
CA ASN A 183 15.53 -7.02 -0.87
C ASN A 183 14.35 -8.00 -0.72
N ILE A 184 13.49 -7.74 0.25
CA ILE A 184 12.33 -8.56 0.61
C ILE A 184 11.01 -7.77 0.51
N THR A 185 11.02 -6.67 -0.23
CA THR A 185 9.84 -5.80 -0.43
C THR A 185 8.75 -6.59 -1.16
N PRO A 186 7.51 -6.63 -0.65
CA PRO A 186 6.45 -7.50 -1.20
C PRO A 186 5.58 -6.82 -2.27
N PHE A 187 5.83 -5.54 -2.56
CA PHE A 187 5.03 -4.73 -3.48
C PHE A 187 5.90 -3.98 -4.49
N ASP A 188 5.26 -3.55 -5.57
CA ASP A 188 5.90 -2.77 -6.63
C ASP A 188 6.07 -1.30 -6.25
N LYS A 189 7.02 -0.64 -6.92
CA LYS A 189 7.34 0.78 -6.69
C LYS A 189 6.19 1.75 -7.03
N GLU A 190 5.21 1.28 -7.79
CA GLU A 190 4.00 2.05 -8.11
C GLU A 190 3.04 2.11 -6.91
N GLU A 191 3.10 1.11 -6.01
CA GLU A 191 2.25 1.03 -4.82
C GLU A 191 2.86 1.78 -3.62
N SER A 192 4.19 1.76 -3.49
CA SER A 192 4.89 2.34 -2.34
C SER A 192 6.35 2.67 -2.65
N GLU A 193 6.87 3.67 -1.95
CA GLU A 193 8.30 4.02 -1.96
C GLU A 193 9.12 3.23 -0.92
N TYR A 194 8.48 2.50 0.00
CA TYR A 194 9.19 1.75 1.03
C TYR A 194 10.00 0.59 0.46
N GLU A 195 11.21 0.38 0.99
CA GLU A 195 12.05 -0.74 0.59
C GLU A 195 12.55 -1.52 1.81
N PHE A 196 12.15 -2.78 1.92
CA PHE A 196 12.58 -3.66 3.01
C PHE A 196 13.77 -4.53 2.58
N TRP A 197 14.80 -4.56 3.43
CA TRP A 197 16.02 -5.33 3.21
C TRP A 197 16.35 -6.17 4.43
N THR A 198 16.84 -7.39 4.21
CA THR A 198 17.31 -8.29 5.27
C THR A 198 18.79 -8.60 5.14
N GLN A 199 19.46 -8.77 6.28
CA GLN A 199 20.81 -9.33 6.40
C GLN A 199 20.82 -10.82 6.78
N SER A 200 19.64 -11.46 6.88
CA SER A 200 19.52 -12.87 7.27
C SER A 200 20.22 -13.81 6.28
N SER A 201 20.83 -14.88 6.81
CA SER A 201 21.37 -15.97 6.00
C SER A 201 20.28 -16.80 5.31
N ASP A 202 19.07 -16.80 5.87
CA ASP A 202 17.88 -17.41 5.27
C ASP A 202 16.81 -16.32 5.03
N PRO A 203 16.83 -15.65 3.86
CA PRO A 203 15.95 -14.53 3.55
C PRO A 203 14.50 -14.96 3.25
N GLU A 204 14.26 -16.24 2.96
CA GLU A 204 12.94 -16.72 2.52
C GLU A 204 11.91 -16.64 3.66
N SER A 205 12.34 -16.93 4.89
CA SER A 205 11.50 -16.76 6.08
C SER A 205 11.07 -15.31 6.28
N ASP A 206 12.03 -14.37 6.19
CA ASP A 206 11.77 -12.92 6.33
C ASP A 206 10.84 -12.41 5.22
N LYS A 207 11.08 -12.85 3.98
CA LYS A 207 10.27 -12.51 2.82
C LYS A 207 8.83 -13.02 2.97
N ALA A 208 8.66 -14.26 3.43
CA ALA A 208 7.34 -14.83 3.70
C ALA A 208 6.61 -14.06 4.80
N MET A 209 7.32 -13.67 5.87
CA MET A 209 6.76 -12.91 6.99
C MET A 209 6.31 -11.50 6.56
N ILE A 210 7.17 -10.76 5.85
CA ILE A 210 6.85 -9.43 5.33
C ILE A 210 5.69 -9.49 4.34
N ASN A 211 5.67 -10.49 3.45
CA ASN A 211 4.55 -10.67 2.53
C ASN A 211 3.25 -11.00 3.27
N MET A 212 3.28 -11.85 4.31
CA MET A 212 2.10 -12.13 5.13
C MET A 212 1.56 -10.86 5.81
N LEU A 213 2.44 -10.01 6.36
CA LEU A 213 2.03 -8.74 6.95
C LEU A 213 1.43 -7.79 5.90
N TYR A 214 1.95 -7.78 4.68
CA TYR A 214 1.40 -7.02 3.57
C TYR A 214 0.00 -7.51 3.18
N GLN A 215 -0.15 -8.80 2.88
CA GLN A 215 -1.43 -9.39 2.42
C GLN A 215 -2.54 -9.25 3.46
N ASN A 216 -2.20 -9.24 4.75
CA ASN A 216 -3.15 -9.05 5.83
C ASN A 216 -3.44 -7.57 6.16
N GLY A 217 -2.84 -6.62 5.42
CA GLY A 217 -3.07 -5.18 5.59
C GLY A 217 -2.39 -4.57 6.83
N PHE A 218 -1.38 -5.22 7.39
CA PHE A 218 -0.61 -4.71 8.54
C PHE A 218 0.56 -3.80 8.13
N LEU A 219 1.03 -3.88 6.87
CA LEU A 219 2.02 -2.96 6.33
C LEU A 219 1.33 -1.78 5.64
N GLN A 220 1.56 -0.58 6.16
CA GLN A 220 1.13 0.64 5.51
C GLN A 220 2.06 0.93 4.32
N THR A 221 1.53 0.83 3.10
CA THR A 221 2.26 1.11 1.86
C THR A 221 2.35 2.59 1.55
N ILE A 222 1.58 3.43 2.23
CA ILE A 222 1.53 4.87 1.97
C ILE A 222 2.17 5.58 3.17
N PRO A 223 3.24 6.36 2.98
CA PRO A 223 3.78 7.21 4.05
C PRO A 223 2.69 8.17 4.53
N SER A 224 2.64 8.47 5.83
CA SER A 224 1.70 9.42 6.46
C SER A 224 1.62 10.79 5.76
N ASN A 225 2.62 11.08 4.93
CA ASN A 225 2.87 12.35 4.24
C ASN A 225 2.22 12.40 2.85
N MET A 226 1.73 11.27 2.33
CA MET A 226 1.18 11.14 0.98
C MET A 226 -0.35 10.97 1.08
N PHE A 227 -1.08 11.98 0.62
CA PHE A 227 -2.55 12.08 0.53
C PHE A 227 -3.33 10.96 1.24
N ASN A 228 -3.56 11.12 2.55
CA ASN A 228 -4.43 10.21 3.29
C ASN A 228 -5.88 10.46 2.88
N ALA A 229 -6.31 9.82 1.79
CA ALA A 229 -7.65 9.98 1.23
C ALA A 229 -8.75 9.75 2.28
N THR A 230 -8.48 8.89 3.27
CA THR A 230 -9.40 8.63 4.39
C THR A 230 -9.50 9.84 5.32
N GLU A 231 -8.38 10.47 5.68
CA GLU A 231 -8.37 11.66 6.53
C GLU A 231 -8.95 12.87 5.79
N VAL A 232 -8.56 13.09 4.52
CA VAL A 232 -9.14 14.13 3.67
C VAL A 232 -10.66 13.93 3.53
N PHE A 233 -11.14 12.69 3.39
CA PHE A 233 -12.56 12.39 3.38
C PHE A 233 -13.24 12.79 4.68
N TRP A 234 -12.69 12.39 5.83
CA TRP A 234 -13.27 12.71 7.14
C TRP A 234 -13.27 14.21 7.42
N GLU A 235 -12.15 14.91 7.18
CA GLU A 235 -12.04 16.37 7.31
C GLU A 235 -13.02 17.09 6.39
N SER A 236 -13.12 16.66 5.12
CA SER A 236 -14.05 17.25 4.15
C SER A 236 -15.52 17.07 4.60
N PHE A 237 -15.85 15.91 5.17
CA PHE A 237 -17.20 15.61 5.63
C PHE A 237 -17.54 16.37 6.92
N GLU A 238 -16.61 16.44 7.86
CA GLU A 238 -16.74 17.25 9.08
C GLU A 238 -16.93 18.73 8.74
N HIS A 239 -16.10 19.27 7.85
CA HIS A 239 -16.21 20.65 7.38
C HIS A 239 -17.55 20.93 6.69
N SER A 240 -18.04 19.97 5.88
CA SER A 240 -19.35 20.06 5.25
C SER A 240 -20.50 20.07 6.28
N LEU A 241 -20.36 19.33 7.39
CA LEU A 241 -21.33 19.33 8.48
C LEU A 241 -21.27 20.63 9.30
N SER A 242 -20.09 21.20 9.52
CA SER A 242 -19.91 22.41 10.32
C SER A 242 -20.42 23.66 9.59
N LEU A 243 -20.13 23.79 8.28
CA LEU A 243 -20.58 24.91 7.44
C LEU A 243 -22.08 24.89 7.10
N ASN A 244 -22.78 23.79 7.37
CA ASN A 244 -24.18 23.68 6.99
C ASN A 244 -25.09 24.64 7.79
N LYS A 245 -25.54 25.70 7.10
CA LYS A 245 -26.43 26.75 7.65
C LYS A 245 -27.89 26.32 7.83
N ARG A 246 -28.30 25.12 7.38
CA ARG A 246 -29.70 24.65 7.42
C ARG A 246 -30.11 24.02 8.76
N GLY A 247 -29.37 24.31 9.84
CA GLY A 247 -29.67 23.83 11.20
C GLY A 247 -29.60 22.31 11.36
N ALA A 248 -30.20 21.79 12.43
CA ALA A 248 -30.13 20.37 12.78
C ALA A 248 -30.64 19.44 11.66
N ASN A 249 -31.70 19.83 10.95
CA ASN A 249 -32.27 19.04 9.84
C ASN A 249 -31.29 18.93 8.65
N GLY A 250 -30.56 20.00 8.33
CA GLY A 250 -29.53 19.99 7.30
C GLY A 250 -28.37 19.05 7.66
N LYS A 251 -27.93 19.08 8.93
CA LYS A 251 -26.86 18.20 9.43
C LYS A 251 -27.28 16.73 9.43
N GLN A 252 -28.50 16.43 9.87
CA GLN A 252 -29.06 15.07 9.84
C GLN A 252 -29.13 14.52 8.42
N ARG A 253 -29.56 15.35 7.45
CA ARG A 253 -29.60 14.95 6.04
C ARG A 253 -28.22 14.61 5.50
N ILE A 254 -27.21 15.44 5.70
CA ILE A 254 -25.84 15.17 5.23
C ILE A 254 -25.30 13.91 5.91
N LEU A 255 -25.39 13.87 7.25
CA LEU A 255 -24.89 12.74 8.04
C LEU A 255 -25.58 11.42 7.64
N SER A 256 -26.85 11.47 7.24
CA SER A 256 -27.62 10.28 6.84
C SER A 256 -26.98 9.53 5.67
N ILE A 257 -26.18 10.19 4.82
CA ILE A 257 -25.51 9.56 3.67
C ILE A 257 -24.64 8.37 4.11
N ILE A 258 -23.91 8.53 5.21
CA ILE A 258 -22.92 7.55 5.68
C ILE A 258 -23.32 6.89 7.00
N ALA A 259 -24.30 7.44 7.73
CA ALA A 259 -24.57 7.06 9.11
C ALA A 259 -24.78 5.54 9.30
N ASP A 260 -25.50 4.88 8.40
CA ASP A 260 -25.79 3.43 8.51
C ASP A 260 -24.57 2.53 8.28
N LYS A 261 -23.51 3.03 7.64
CA LYS A 261 -22.30 2.24 7.32
C LYS A 261 -21.28 2.20 8.46
N PHE A 262 -21.40 3.08 9.44
CA PHE A 262 -20.44 3.24 10.52
C PHE A 262 -21.05 3.05 11.91
N LEU A 263 -20.20 2.66 12.86
CA LEU A 263 -20.55 2.55 14.26
C LEU A 263 -20.72 3.93 14.88
N TYR A 264 -21.56 4.03 15.93
CA TYR A 264 -21.77 5.29 16.65
C TYR A 264 -20.45 5.88 17.15
N LYS A 265 -19.63 5.07 17.83
CA LYS A 265 -18.35 5.51 18.41
C LYS A 265 -17.43 6.13 17.35
N GLU A 266 -17.37 5.53 16.16
CA GLU A 266 -16.52 6.01 15.08
C GLU A 266 -16.99 7.36 14.54
N LEU A 267 -18.29 7.53 14.27
CA LEU A 267 -18.87 8.79 13.82
C LEU A 267 -18.72 9.91 14.89
N GLN A 268 -18.85 9.57 16.17
CA GLN A 268 -18.66 10.53 17.26
C GLN A 268 -17.21 11.03 17.33
N THR A 269 -16.25 10.12 17.23
CA THR A 269 -14.82 10.47 17.31
C THR A 269 -14.35 11.22 16.06
N ARG A 270 -14.79 10.79 14.87
CA ARG A 270 -14.30 11.34 13.59
C ARG A 270 -14.99 12.63 13.17
N LEU A 271 -16.26 12.85 13.54
CA LEU A 271 -17.06 14.00 13.08
C LEU A 271 -17.53 14.91 14.22
N HIS A 272 -17.15 14.60 15.47
CA HIS A 272 -17.52 15.37 16.65
C HIS A 272 -19.05 15.61 16.80
N VAL A 273 -19.86 14.65 16.35
CA VAL A 273 -21.34 14.71 16.43
C VAL A 273 -21.86 13.91 17.62
N SER A 274 -22.98 14.34 18.21
CA SER A 274 -23.61 13.63 19.33
C SER A 274 -24.33 12.36 18.88
N SER A 275 -24.47 11.37 19.78
CA SER A 275 -25.24 10.14 19.51
C SER A 275 -26.67 10.45 19.08
N HIS A 276 -27.30 11.48 19.65
CA HIS A 276 -28.64 11.90 19.26
C HIS A 276 -28.72 12.35 17.80
N THR A 277 -27.70 13.10 17.33
CA THR A 277 -27.62 13.55 15.94
C THR A 277 -27.44 12.36 14.99
N ILE A 278 -26.58 11.40 15.35
CA ILE A 278 -26.37 10.17 14.58
C ILE A 278 -27.66 9.36 14.51
N HIS A 279 -28.36 9.21 15.64
CA HIS A 279 -29.63 8.48 15.69
C HIS A 279 -30.68 9.09 14.75
N ASN A 280 -30.87 10.41 14.81
CA ASN A 280 -31.79 11.11 13.95
C ASN A 280 -31.38 11.04 12.47
N ALA A 281 -30.08 11.07 12.17
CA ALA A 281 -29.58 10.90 10.81
C ALA A 281 -29.86 9.50 10.24
N LYS A 282 -29.73 8.43 11.05
CA LYS A 282 -30.11 7.07 10.66
C LYS A 282 -31.61 6.96 10.39
N ILE A 283 -32.44 7.52 11.28
CA ILE A 283 -33.89 7.58 11.08
C ILE A 283 -34.21 8.33 9.78
N HIS A 284 -33.59 9.49 9.57
CA HIS A 284 -33.78 10.30 8.38
C HIS A 284 -33.48 9.52 7.10
N GLY A 285 -32.34 8.82 7.03
CA GLY A 285 -31.97 8.00 5.88
C GLY A 285 -32.98 6.90 5.58
N ARG A 286 -33.53 6.26 6.62
CA ARG A 286 -34.55 5.20 6.48
C ARG A 286 -35.91 5.72 6.02
N ILE A 287 -36.32 6.91 6.49
CA ILE A 287 -37.65 7.46 6.19
C ILE A 287 -37.66 8.20 4.85
N PHE A 288 -36.63 9.01 4.57
CA PHE A 288 -36.61 9.91 3.41
C PHE A 288 -35.63 9.48 2.32
N GLY A 289 -34.75 8.51 2.59
CA GLY A 289 -33.60 8.16 1.76
C GLY A 289 -32.32 8.90 2.18
N HIS A 290 -31.18 8.23 2.01
CA HIS A 290 -29.85 8.74 2.34
C HIS A 290 -29.56 10.04 1.57
N GLY A 291 -29.37 11.16 2.28
CA GLY A 291 -29.07 12.46 1.67
C GLY A 291 -30.25 13.15 0.96
N CYS A 292 -31.46 12.61 1.02
CA CYS A 292 -32.64 13.19 0.39
C CYS A 292 -33.21 14.38 1.18
N PRO A 293 -33.88 15.35 0.55
CA PRO A 293 -34.64 16.36 1.28
C PRO A 293 -35.89 15.74 1.92
N VAL A 294 -36.28 16.24 3.10
CA VAL A 294 -37.58 15.93 3.71
C VAL A 294 -38.69 16.36 2.75
N ALA A 295 -39.72 15.52 2.60
CA ALA A 295 -40.88 15.85 1.79
C ALA A 295 -41.52 17.18 2.27
N PRO A 296 -41.91 18.07 1.35
CA PRO A 296 -42.54 19.33 1.74
C PRO A 296 -43.82 19.04 2.53
N LYS A 297 -43.99 19.72 3.67
CA LYS A 297 -45.23 19.64 4.44
C LYS A 297 -46.40 20.05 3.53
N PRO A 298 -47.56 19.38 3.59
CA PRO A 298 -48.73 19.83 2.85
C PRO A 298 -49.06 21.27 3.23
N LEU A 299 -49.44 22.08 2.24
CA LEU A 299 -49.87 23.46 2.47
C LEU A 299 -51.09 23.45 3.42
N MET A 300 -50.93 23.97 4.63
CA MET A 300 -52.06 24.18 5.53
C MET A 300 -52.96 25.26 4.95
N ARG A 301 -54.13 24.87 4.42
CA ARG A 301 -55.22 25.81 4.12
C ARG A 301 -56.02 26.03 5.40
N LYS A 302 -55.87 27.19 6.02
CA LYS A 302 -56.79 27.64 7.09
C LYS A 302 -57.99 28.29 6.41
N LYS A 303 -59.19 27.78 6.65
CA LYS A 303 -60.43 28.54 6.41
C LYS A 303 -60.72 29.31 7.70
N ILE A 304 -60.99 30.60 7.59
CA ILE A 304 -61.51 31.39 8.70
C ILE A 304 -62.92 30.85 8.99
N MET A 305 -63.19 30.50 10.25
CA MET A 305 -64.51 30.09 10.67
C MET A 305 -65.43 31.32 10.55
N PRO A 306 -66.57 31.24 9.84
CA PRO A 306 -67.53 32.35 9.80
C PRO A 306 -68.03 32.66 11.21
N GLN A 307 -68.31 33.94 11.48
CA GLN A 307 -68.76 34.42 12.80
C GLN A 307 -69.94 33.60 13.34
N GLU A 308 -70.90 33.25 12.48
CA GLU A 308 -72.06 32.43 12.84
C GLU A 308 -71.67 31.07 13.44
N HIS A 309 -70.62 30.43 12.91
CA HIS A 309 -70.13 29.15 13.42
C HIS A 309 -69.32 29.31 14.71
N GLU A 310 -68.64 30.44 14.87
CA GLU A 310 -67.93 30.78 16.11
C GLU A 310 -68.95 31.08 17.23
N ASP A 311 -70.00 31.84 16.93
CA ASP A 311 -71.10 32.12 17.86
C ASP A 311 -71.84 30.83 18.26
N GLN A 312 -72.11 29.94 17.30
CA GLN A 312 -72.68 28.61 17.58
C GLN A 312 -71.75 27.76 18.46
N PHE A 313 -70.45 27.80 18.20
CA PHE A 313 -69.47 27.06 18.98
C PHE A 313 -69.39 27.58 20.42
N GLU A 314 -69.32 28.91 20.60
CA GLU A 314 -69.29 29.52 21.93
C GLU A 314 -70.58 29.32 22.70
N TRP A 315 -71.74 29.41 22.02
CA TRP A 315 -73.03 29.05 22.60
C TRP A 315 -73.06 27.60 23.08
N PHE A 316 -72.60 26.67 22.24
CA PHE A 316 -72.53 25.25 22.57
C PHE A 316 -71.60 25.01 23.78
N MET A 317 -70.42 25.63 23.80
CA MET A 317 -69.42 25.49 24.85
C MET A 317 -69.76 26.24 26.15
N SER A 318 -70.81 27.06 26.14
CA SER A 318 -71.32 27.79 27.30
C SER A 318 -72.55 27.11 27.93
N SER A 319 -73.18 26.16 27.23
CA SER A 319 -74.31 25.40 27.76
C SER A 319 -73.88 24.40 28.81
N LYS A 320 -74.49 24.47 30.00
CA LYS A 320 -74.30 23.49 31.09
C LYS A 320 -74.89 22.11 30.76
N GLU A 321 -75.77 22.01 29.75
CA GLU A 321 -76.30 20.73 29.27
C GLU A 321 -75.26 19.98 28.43
N ASN A 322 -74.39 20.72 27.73
CA ASN A 322 -73.39 20.18 26.79
C ASN A 322 -71.99 20.08 27.39
N VAL A 323 -71.71 20.82 28.46
CA VAL A 323 -70.37 20.96 29.03
C VAL A 323 -70.41 20.93 30.56
N ASN A 324 -69.59 20.03 31.13
CA ASN A 324 -69.30 19.95 32.55
C ASN A 324 -67.98 20.66 32.89
N LEU A 325 -67.96 21.39 34.01
CA LEU A 325 -66.74 22.02 34.52
C LEU A 325 -66.01 21.05 35.46
N SER A 326 -64.70 20.96 35.31
CA SER A 326 -63.85 20.20 36.23
C SER A 326 -63.88 20.82 37.62
N SER A 327 -64.16 20.01 38.63
CA SER A 327 -64.01 20.42 40.03
C SER A 327 -62.57 20.30 40.55
N TYR A 328 -61.66 19.66 39.81
CA TYR A 328 -60.30 19.32 40.28
C TYR A 328 -59.17 19.81 39.39
N LYS A 329 -59.45 20.23 38.15
CA LYS A 329 -58.44 20.70 37.20
C LYS A 329 -58.80 22.06 36.62
N VAL A 330 -57.87 23.01 36.78
CA VAL A 330 -57.94 24.35 36.19
C VAL A 330 -56.87 24.51 35.12
N ASP A 331 -57.12 25.38 34.15
CA ASP A 331 -56.11 25.77 33.19
C ASP A 331 -55.00 26.57 33.89
N ALA A 332 -53.74 26.16 33.67
CA ALA A 332 -52.59 26.70 34.41
C ALA A 332 -52.28 28.17 34.09
N LYS A 333 -52.78 28.71 32.95
CA LYS A 333 -52.56 30.11 32.54
C LYS A 333 -53.68 31.04 32.95
N THR A 334 -54.93 30.59 32.84
CA THR A 334 -56.12 31.42 33.07
C THR A 334 -56.75 31.19 34.44
N GLY A 335 -56.42 30.09 35.13
CA GLY A 335 -56.99 29.72 36.43
C GLY A 335 -58.45 29.26 36.37
N LEU A 336 -59.05 29.19 35.17
CA LEU A 336 -60.43 28.77 34.98
C LEU A 336 -60.56 27.24 34.99
N PRO A 337 -61.67 26.68 35.51
CA PRO A 337 -61.94 25.25 35.44
C PRO A 337 -61.93 24.72 34.00
N LEU A 338 -61.30 23.57 33.77
CA LEU A 338 -61.33 22.92 32.46
C LEU A 338 -62.77 22.47 32.13
N LYS A 339 -63.19 22.73 30.89
CA LYS A 339 -64.48 22.32 30.33
C LYS A 339 -64.36 20.93 29.68
N TYR A 340 -65.28 20.03 29.98
CA TYR A 340 -65.42 18.71 29.35
C TYR A 340 -66.80 18.58 28.71
N LEU A 341 -66.91 17.92 27.56
CA LEU A 341 -68.22 17.60 26.99
C LEU A 341 -68.98 16.65 27.93
N SER A 342 -70.26 16.94 28.14
CA SER A 342 -71.14 16.06 28.92
C SER A 342 -71.36 14.75 28.16
N ASP A 343 -71.20 13.63 28.85
CA ASP A 343 -71.41 12.29 28.29
C ASP A 343 -72.92 12.00 28.33
N GLN A 344 -73.59 11.91 27.18
CA GLN A 344 -74.98 11.45 27.10
C GLN A 344 -75.01 9.92 27.15
N LYS A 345 -74.65 9.34 28.31
CA LYS A 345 -75.02 7.96 28.58
C LYS A 345 -76.48 7.94 29.02
N GLU A 346 -77.37 7.53 28.13
CA GLU A 346 -78.64 6.96 28.56
C GLU A 346 -78.31 5.80 29.50
N ALA A 347 -78.81 5.87 30.74
CA ALA A 347 -78.71 4.76 31.66
C ALA A 347 -79.44 3.56 31.03
N LEU A 348 -78.68 2.51 30.71
CA LEU A 348 -79.20 1.21 30.28
C LEU A 348 -80.13 0.59 31.33
#